data_AF-A0A3D2LCS5-F1
#
_entry.id   AF-A0A3D2LCS5-F1
#
_cell.length_a   1.000
_cell.length_b   1.000
_cell.length_c   1.000
_cell.angle_alpha   90.00
_cell.angle_beta   90.00
_cell.angle_gamma   90.00
#
_symmetry.space_group_name_H-M   'P 1'
#
loop_
_entity.id
_entity.type
_entity.pdbx_description
1 polymer ?
#
loop_
_entity_poly.entity_id
_entity_poly.type
_entity_poly.pdbx_seq_one_letter_code
_entity_poly.pdbx_strand_id
1 'polypeptide(L)' 'YLTGSYPLAFDSNAKIAGQMMSVRQDELGVDYFDRRNALIEAVTLEDANRVAAEFLQPDRFSFIMVGQPEGLD' A
#
# COMPACT_ATOMS: atom_id res chain seq x y z
N TYR A 1 2.12 7.33 10.70
CA TYR A 1 1.25 6.12 10.81
C TYR A 1 1.97 4.86 10.28
N LEU A 2 2.40 4.83 9.01
CA LEU A 2 2.92 3.63 8.34
C LEU A 2 4.14 2.94 9.00
N THR A 3 5.04 3.69 9.61
CA THR A 3 6.20 3.13 10.33
C THR A 3 5.82 2.67 11.73
N GLY A 4 5.01 3.46 12.45
CA GLY A 4 4.56 3.15 13.80
C GLY A 4 3.60 1.95 13.91
N SER A 5 2.80 1.66 12.88
CA SER A 5 1.91 0.48 12.88
C SER A 5 2.61 -0.80 12.44
N TYR A 6 3.81 -0.73 11.86
CA TYR A 6 4.49 -1.88 11.27
C TYR A 6 4.76 -3.03 12.26
N PRO A 7 5.19 -2.80 13.51
CA PRO A 7 5.39 -3.89 14.49
C PRO A 7 4.12 -4.70 14.79
N LEU A 8 2.93 -4.10 14.66
CA LEU A 8 1.65 -4.81 14.88
C LEU A 8 1.36 -5.87 13.81
N ALA A 9 2.07 -5.82 12.69
CA ALA A 9 2.03 -6.87 11.67
C ALA A 9 2.82 -8.14 12.08
N PHE A 10 3.46 -8.15 13.26
CA PHE A 10 4.28 -9.27 13.75
C PHE A 10 3.84 -9.80 15.13
N ASP A 11 2.61 -9.50 15.57
CA ASP A 11 2.10 -9.90 16.89
C ASP A 11 1.62 -11.35 16.99
N SER A 12 1.70 -12.13 15.91
CA SER A 12 1.30 -13.54 15.87
C SER A 12 2.04 -14.31 14.79
N ASN A 13 2.24 -15.62 15.00
CA ASN A 13 2.94 -16.48 14.06
C ASN A 13 2.34 -16.46 12.65
N ALA A 14 1.01 -16.41 12.54
CA ALA A 14 0.32 -16.34 11.25
C ALA A 14 0.66 -15.05 10.50
N LYS A 15 0.68 -13.89 11.18
CA LYS A 15 1.04 -12.62 10.54
C LYS A 15 2.52 -12.57 10.18
N ILE A 16 3.41 -13.07 11.04
CA ILE A 16 4.86 -13.15 10.76
C ILE A 16 5.10 -13.97 9.48
N ALA A 17 4.51 -15.17 9.39
CA ALA A 17 4.64 -16.03 8.22
C ALA A 17 4.06 -15.35 6.95
N GLY A 18 2.92 -14.65 7.07
CA GLY A 18 2.34 -13.88 5.98
C GLY A 18 3.27 -12.79 5.47
N GLN A 19 3.89 -12.01 6.37
CA GLN A 19 4.85 -10.97 5.99
C GLN A 19 6.09 -11.55 5.29
N MET A 20 6.65 -12.65 5.81
CA MET A 20 7.78 -13.35 5.17
C MET A 20 7.43 -13.85 3.77
N MET A 21 6.22 -14.39 3.59
CA MET A 21 5.76 -14.86 2.29
C MET A 21 5.55 -13.71 1.29
N SER A 22 4.98 -12.58 1.71
CA SER A 22 4.85 -11.39 0.85
C SER A 22 6.22 -10.87 0.41
N VAL A 23 7.18 -10.71 1.33
CA VAL A 23 8.54 -10.26 1.01
C VAL A 23 9.24 -11.21 0.01
N ARG A 24 9.02 -12.52 0.15
CA ARG A 24 9.51 -13.53 -0.80
C ARG A 24 8.85 -13.38 -2.18
N GLN A 25 7.52 -13.27 -2.21
CA GLN A 25 6.73 -13.20 -3.45
C GLN A 25 7.06 -11.95 -4.26
N ASP A 26 7.26 -10.83 -3.58
CA ASP A 26 7.60 -9.54 -4.18
C ASP A 26 9.12 -9.37 -4.42
N GLU A 27 9.91 -10.42 -4.17
CA GLU A 27 11.37 -10.46 -4.39
C GLU A 27 12.15 -9.32 -3.70
N LEU A 28 11.70 -8.88 -2.52
CA LEU A 28 12.21 -7.66 -1.86
C LEU A 28 13.53 -7.85 -1.08
N GLY A 29 13.96 -9.11 -0.92
CA GLY A 29 15.11 -9.49 -0.11
C GLY A 29 14.78 -9.66 1.38
N VAL A 30 15.51 -10.53 2.07
CA VAL A 30 15.30 -10.83 3.50
C VAL A 30 15.64 -9.64 4.40
N ASP A 31 16.51 -8.74 3.94
CA ASP A 31 16.92 -7.49 4.58
C ASP A 31 15.82 -6.41 4.51
N TYR A 32 14.75 -6.63 3.76
CA TYR A 32 13.66 -5.68 3.62
C TYR A 32 13.06 -5.25 4.96
N PHE A 33 12.93 -6.17 5.92
CA PHE A 33 12.40 -5.89 7.26
C PHE A 33 13.21 -4.81 7.99
N ASP A 34 14.52 -4.77 7.78
CA ASP A 34 15.43 -3.82 8.43
C ASP A 34 15.41 -2.46 7.73
N ARG A 35 15.39 -2.45 6.39
CA ARG A 35 15.48 -1.21 5.59
C ARG A 35 14.14 -0.54 5.29
N ARG A 36 13.01 -1.26 5.41
CA ARG A 36 11.68 -0.78 4.98
C ARG A 36 11.33 0.58 5.57
N ASN A 37 11.53 0.79 6.86
CA ASN A 37 11.13 2.06 7.49
C ASN A 37 11.91 3.25 6.90
N ALA A 38 13.21 3.09 6.67
CA ALA A 38 14.03 4.10 6.02
C ALA A 38 13.55 4.39 4.58
N LEU A 39 13.14 3.35 3.83
CA LEU A 39 12.56 3.53 2.50
C LEU A 39 11.25 4.33 2.54
N ILE A 40 10.37 4.03 3.50
CA ILE A 40 9.10 4.75 3.66
C ILE A 40 9.33 6.20 4.08
N GLU A 41 10.28 6.45 4.99
CA GLU A 41 10.60 7.79 5.48
C GLU A 41 11.32 8.66 4.43
N ALA A 42 12.01 8.04 3.47
CA ALA A 42 12.66 8.74 2.37
C ALA A 42 11.67 9.29 1.33
N VAL A 43 10.40 8.87 1.35
CA VAL A 43 9.39 9.33 0.39
C VAL A 43 9.05 10.80 0.63
N THR A 44 9.20 11.62 -0.41
CA THR A 44 8.87 13.04 -0.36
C THR A 44 7.45 13.33 -0.85
N LEU A 45 6.97 14.54 -0.56
CA LEU A 45 5.70 15.02 -1.13
C LEU A 45 5.76 15.14 -2.66
N GLU A 46 6.93 15.47 -3.21
CA GLU A 46 7.15 15.55 -4.65
C GLU A 46 6.98 14.16 -5.30
N ASP A 47 7.56 13.11 -4.70
CA ASP A 47 7.38 11.73 -5.16
C ASP A 47 5.91 11.32 -5.17
N ALA A 48 5.19 11.63 -4.10
CA ALA A 48 3.76 11.33 -4.00
C ALA A 48 2.94 12.04 -5.08
N ASN A 49 3.19 13.34 -5.29
CA ASN A 49 2.50 14.12 -6.32
C ASN A 49 2.83 13.64 -7.73
N ARG A 50 4.09 13.27 -8.00
CA ARG A 50 4.52 12.72 -9.30
C ARG A 50 3.78 11.43 -9.63
N VAL A 51 3.73 10.49 -8.68
CA VAL A 51 3.02 9.20 -8.86
C VAL A 51 1.51 9.41 -8.97
N ALA A 52 0.94 10.35 -8.20
CA ALA A 52 -0.46 10.70 -8.31
C ALA A 52 -0.83 11.22 -9.71
N ALA A 53 -0.01 12.10 -10.29
CA ALA A 53 -0.21 12.61 -11.64
C ALA A 53 -0.11 11.52 -12.73
N GLU A 54 0.68 10.48 -12.50
CA GLU A 54 0.84 9.36 -13.43
C GLU A 54 -0.37 8.41 -13.42
N PHE A 55 -0.84 8.04 -12.23
CA PHE A 55 -1.81 6.95 -12.06
C PHE A 55 -3.25 7.40 -11.79
N LEU A 56 -3.47 8.57 -11.18
CA LEU A 56 -4.82 9.07 -10.90
C LEU A 56 -5.35 9.83 -12.11
N GLN A 57 -5.79 9.08 -13.12
CA GLN A 57 -6.28 9.59 -14.40
C GLN A 57 -7.81 9.80 -14.34
N PRO A 58 -8.31 11.05 -14.29
CA PRO A 58 -9.74 11.32 -14.14
C PRO A 58 -10.57 10.72 -15.27
N ASP A 59 -10.04 10.70 -16.48
CA ASP A 59 -10.70 10.16 -17.67
C ASP A 59 -10.87 8.63 -17.64
N ARG A 60 -10.19 7.94 -16.73
CA ARG A 60 -10.29 6.48 -16.50
C ARG A 60 -10.95 6.14 -15.17
N PHE A 61 -11.68 7.09 -14.59
CA PHE A 61 -12.41 6.87 -13.36
C PHE A 61 -13.60 5.93 -13.60
N SER A 62 -13.79 4.96 -12.69
CA SER A 62 -14.93 4.06 -12.71
C SER A 62 -15.80 4.30 -11.49
N PHE A 63 -17.07 4.59 -11.72
CA PHE A 63 -18.08 4.69 -10.67
C PHE A 63 -18.96 3.44 -10.71
N ILE A 64 -19.02 2.72 -9.58
CA ILE A 64 -19.78 1.49 -9.45
C ILE A 64 -20.84 1.71 -8.38
N MET A 65 -22.11 1.55 -8.76
CA MET A 65 -23.22 1.55 -7.81
C MET A 65 -23.82 0.14 -7.68
N VAL A 66 -24.11 -0.26 -6.43
CA VAL A 66 -24.67 -1.57 -6.11
C VAL A 66 -26.00 -1.38 -5.38
N GLY A 67 -27.08 -1.94 -5.93
CA GLY A 67 -28.44 -1.83 -5.37
C GLY A 67 -29.49 -1.45 -6.43
N GLN A 68 -30.59 -0.84 -6.00
CA GLN A 68 -31.64 -0.28 -6.86
C GLN A 68 -31.68 1.25 -6.69
N PRO A 69 -30.79 1.99 -7.36
CA PRO A 69 -30.78 3.44 -7.21
C PRO A 69 -31.88 4.12 -8.01
N GLU A 70 -32.51 5.10 -7.38
CA GLU A 70 -33.44 6.03 -8.02
C GLU A 70 -32.73 7.37 -8.25
N GLY A 71 -33.01 8.04 -9.37
CA GLY A 71 -32.53 9.40 -9.63
C GLY A 71 -31.07 9.51 -10.09
N LEU A 72 -30.55 8.52 -10.82
CA LEU A 72 -29.27 8.63 -11.52
C LEU A 72 -29.50 8.97 -12.99
N ASP A 73 -29.48 10.27 -13.28
CA ASP A 73 -29.12 10.81 -14.60
C ASP A 73 -27.73 11.45 -14.50
#